data_AF-A0A1V4XDB3-F1
#
_entry.id   AF-A0A1V4XDB3-F1
#
_cell.length_a   1.000
_cell.length_b   1.000
_cell.length_c   1.000
_cell.angle_alpha   90.00
_cell.angle_beta   90.00
_cell.angle_gamma   90.00
#
_symmetry.space_group_name_H-M   'P 1'
#
loop_
_entity.id
_entity.type
_entity.pdbx_description
1 polymer ?
#
loop_
_entity_poly.entity_id
_entity_poly.type
_entity_poly.pdbx_seq_one_letter_code
_entity_poly.pdbx_strand_id
1 'polypeptide(L)'
;MRKAAATIFSLLLVLSGWLSATASHAQVGASGRDRSMKPLGPQGYGSRGVQEQPQQQEDRSIQRSVWLRGDDRQQEQLTGCFGLSSTLAQHARDIRKTATAGSVNWKEVAGQFEDLQRGIALLSEKHEQFSLGLNNGQRSWWEKPMQEIMSIQLALSDRIGAIDRELKGEKPEAVPLTKALGDLEGQFRKWHNLYGQIAADMGLEFTSPRSASGVIRGLPGAQGPGR
;
A
#
# COMPACT_ATOMS: atom_id res chain seq x y z
N MET A 1 16.23 53.26 6.32
CA MET A 1 17.11 53.14 5.14
C MET A 1 17.07 51.67 4.68
N ARG A 2 16.47 51.40 3.51
CA ARG A 2 17.07 50.75 2.31
C ARG A 2 17.54 49.28 2.56
N LYS A 3 16.77 48.28 2.06
CA LYS A 3 16.94 47.53 0.77
C LYS A 3 18.05 46.45 0.89
N ALA A 4 18.03 45.24 0.32
CA ALA A 4 17.21 44.44 -0.60
C ALA A 4 17.79 42.98 -0.53
N ALA A 5 17.01 41.90 -0.54
CA ALA A 5 16.61 41.05 -1.69
C ALA A 5 17.75 40.43 -2.54
N ALA A 6 17.70 39.09 -2.68
CA ALA A 6 18.11 38.21 -3.82
C ALA A 6 18.33 36.77 -3.26
N THR A 7 17.44 35.76 -3.37
CA THR A 7 16.98 34.97 -4.53
C THR A 7 18.05 34.62 -5.56
N ILE A 8 18.42 33.33 -5.65
CA ILE A 8 18.76 32.65 -6.92
C ILE A 8 18.12 31.25 -6.94
N PHE A 9 17.37 31.02 -8.02
CA PHE A 9 16.69 29.82 -8.49
C PHE A 9 17.51 29.25 -9.66
N SER A 10 17.68 27.93 -9.78
CA SER A 10 18.07 27.15 -10.99
C SER A 10 18.11 25.66 -10.55
N LEU A 11 17.24 24.70 -10.89
CA LEU A 11 16.51 24.27 -12.10
C LEU A 11 17.41 23.57 -13.14
N LEU A 12 17.18 22.26 -13.35
CA LEU A 12 17.52 21.34 -14.47
C LEU A 12 17.08 19.93 -14.02
N LEU A 13 15.95 19.31 -14.42
CA LEU A 13 15.40 19.00 -15.75
C LEU A 13 16.41 18.22 -16.62
N VAL A 14 16.40 16.88 -16.50
CA VAL A 14 16.94 15.97 -17.51
C VAL A 14 15.77 15.23 -18.17
N LEU A 15 15.63 15.54 -19.45
CA LEU A 15 14.69 15.02 -20.42
C LEU A 15 14.99 13.56 -20.81
N SER A 16 13.91 12.80 -20.98
CA SER A 16 13.58 11.83 -22.05
C SER A 16 14.66 11.17 -22.92
N GLY A 17 14.45 9.87 -23.15
CA GLY A 17 14.88 9.07 -24.30
C GLY A 17 15.17 7.63 -23.82
N TRP A 18 14.76 6.53 -24.45
CA TRP A 18 14.63 6.24 -25.87
C TRP A 18 13.59 5.13 -26.09
N LEU A 19 12.75 5.29 -27.11
CA LEU A 19 12.07 4.19 -27.80
C LEU A 19 13.10 3.48 -28.68
N SER A 20 13.16 2.15 -28.62
CA SER A 20 13.68 1.32 -29.69
C SER A 20 12.97 -0.02 -29.70
N ALA A 21 11.96 -0.11 -30.57
CA ALA A 21 11.48 -1.36 -31.09
C ALA A 21 12.61 -2.02 -31.90
N THR A 22 12.93 -3.27 -31.60
CA THR A 22 13.60 -4.14 -32.57
C THR A 22 12.62 -5.21 -32.98
N ALA A 23 12.07 -5.01 -34.18
CA ALA A 23 11.48 -6.07 -34.97
C ALA A 23 12.63 -6.87 -35.57
N SER A 24 12.69 -8.17 -35.29
CA SER A 24 13.46 -9.13 -36.08
C SER A 24 12.48 -10.06 -36.80
N HIS A 25 12.21 -9.70 -38.05
CA HIS A 25 11.74 -10.64 -39.07
C HIS A 25 12.89 -11.59 -39.40
N ALA A 26 12.65 -12.90 -39.28
CA ALA A 26 13.42 -13.93 -39.98
C ALA A 26 12.44 -14.88 -40.69
N GLN A 27 12.18 -14.48 -41.93
CA GLN A 27 11.86 -15.21 -43.15
C GLN A 27 11.76 -16.76 -43.10
N VAL A 28 10.58 -17.23 -43.51
CA VAL A 28 10.30 -18.14 -44.65
C VAL A 28 11.09 -19.45 -44.76
N GLY A 29 10.37 -20.54 -44.56
CA GLY A 29 10.60 -21.83 -45.21
C GLY A 29 9.27 -22.44 -45.61
N ALA A 30 8.93 -22.39 -46.90
CA ALA A 30 7.72 -22.96 -47.49
C ALA A 30 7.89 -24.47 -47.76
N SER A 31 6.77 -25.21 -47.70
CA SER A 31 6.45 -26.49 -48.36
C SER A 31 5.50 -27.25 -47.42
N GLY A 32 4.23 -27.51 -47.71
CA GLY A 32 3.68 -27.96 -48.98
C GLY A 32 3.14 -29.38 -48.79
N ARG A 33 1.80 -29.49 -48.76
CA ARG A 33 0.98 -30.65 -49.20
C ARG A 33 0.51 -31.70 -48.16
N ASP A 34 -0.82 -31.80 -48.14
CA ASP A 34 -1.69 -32.96 -47.92
C ASP A 34 -1.16 -34.17 -47.15
N ARG A 35 -1.84 -34.49 -46.04
CA ARG A 35 -2.62 -35.74 -45.95
C ARG A 35 -3.53 -35.72 -44.73
N SER A 36 -4.82 -35.85 -45.02
CA SER A 36 -5.83 -36.42 -44.13
C SER A 36 -5.31 -37.71 -43.48
N MET A 37 -5.18 -37.75 -42.16
CA MET A 37 -5.32 -38.98 -41.39
C MET A 37 -5.85 -38.66 -39.99
N LYS A 38 -7.03 -39.23 -39.74
CA LYS A 38 -7.79 -39.25 -38.50
C LYS A 38 -7.21 -40.39 -37.63
N PRO A 39 -6.74 -40.15 -36.39
CA PRO A 39 -6.56 -41.25 -35.46
C PRO A 39 -7.90 -41.47 -34.73
N LEU A 40 -8.56 -42.58 -35.07
CA LEU A 40 -9.52 -43.24 -34.20
C LEU A 40 -8.78 -43.74 -32.95
N GLY A 41 -9.04 -43.12 -31.80
CA GLY A 41 -8.57 -43.55 -30.49
C GLY A 41 -9.74 -43.51 -29.50
N PRO A 42 -9.83 -44.45 -28.55
CA PRO A 42 -11.10 -44.90 -27.97
C PRO A 42 -11.74 -43.89 -27.02
N GLN A 43 -13.08 -43.81 -27.12
CA GLN A 43 -13.96 -43.22 -26.13
C GLN A 43 -13.70 -43.85 -24.75
N GLY A 44 -13.13 -43.06 -23.85
CA GLY A 44 -13.03 -43.37 -22.43
C GLY A 44 -13.68 -42.25 -21.62
N TYR A 45 -14.84 -42.58 -21.07
CA TYR A 45 -15.39 -42.08 -19.80
C TYR A 45 -15.41 -40.57 -19.51
N GLY A 46 -16.63 -40.07 -19.34
CA GLY A 46 -16.86 -38.79 -18.70
C GLY A 46 -16.28 -38.74 -17.28
N SER A 47 -15.51 -37.69 -17.02
CA SER A 47 -15.34 -37.11 -15.69
C SER A 47 -16.09 -35.78 -15.76
N ARG A 48 -17.36 -35.71 -15.35
CA ARG A 48 -17.76 -35.44 -13.96
C ARG A 48 -16.73 -34.57 -13.26
N GLY A 49 -17.13 -33.33 -12.98
CA GLY A 49 -16.29 -32.34 -12.32
C GLY A 49 -15.49 -32.95 -11.19
N VAL A 50 -14.19 -32.65 -11.18
CA VAL A 50 -13.32 -32.94 -10.05
C VAL A 50 -13.89 -32.16 -8.87
N GLN A 51 -14.74 -32.83 -8.11
CA GLN A 51 -15.13 -32.42 -6.78
C GLN A 51 -13.88 -32.68 -5.95
N GLU A 52 -12.98 -31.68 -5.88
CA GLU A 52 -11.79 -31.72 -5.04
C GLU A 52 -12.25 -32.14 -3.64
N GLN A 53 -11.79 -33.31 -3.18
CA GLN A 53 -12.15 -33.79 -1.85
C GLN A 53 -11.62 -32.78 -0.82
N PRO A 54 -12.41 -32.47 0.25
CA PRO A 54 -12.01 -31.52 1.28
C PRO A 54 -10.60 -31.75 1.82
N GLN A 55 -10.17 -33.00 1.95
CA GLN A 55 -8.82 -33.39 2.38
C GLN A 55 -7.70 -32.91 1.46
N GLN A 56 -7.85 -32.97 0.12
CA GLN A 56 -6.82 -32.48 -0.81
C GLN A 56 -6.70 -30.96 -0.79
N GLN A 57 -7.82 -30.27 -0.56
CA GLN A 57 -7.83 -28.81 -0.42
C GLN A 57 -7.18 -28.38 0.89
N GLU A 58 -7.41 -29.13 1.97
CA GLU A 58 -6.81 -28.92 3.29
C GLU A 58 -5.30 -29.17 3.27
N ASP A 59 -4.83 -30.28 2.69
CA ASP A 59 -3.40 -30.57 2.54
C ASP A 59 -2.67 -29.49 1.72
N ARG A 60 -3.28 -29.00 0.63
CA ARG A 60 -2.73 -27.87 -0.14
C ARG A 60 -2.75 -26.57 0.65
N SER A 61 -3.72 -26.37 1.54
CA SER A 61 -3.79 -25.16 2.37
C SER A 61 -2.70 -25.16 3.46
N ILE A 62 -2.45 -26.33 4.06
CA ILE A 62 -1.40 -26.56 5.06
C ILE A 62 -0.02 -26.44 4.42
N GLN A 63 0.19 -27.03 3.25
CA GLN A 63 1.47 -26.87 2.52
C GLN A 63 1.70 -25.41 2.10
N ARG A 64 0.65 -24.67 1.72
CA ARG A 64 0.73 -23.25 1.40
C ARG A 64 1.10 -22.40 2.61
N SER A 65 0.49 -22.63 3.77
CA SER A 65 0.78 -21.86 4.99
C SER A 65 2.21 -22.05 5.48
N VAL A 66 2.80 -23.24 5.29
CA VAL A 66 4.21 -23.50 5.63
C VAL A 66 5.18 -22.66 4.80
N TRP A 67 4.90 -22.46 3.51
CA TRP A 67 5.78 -21.71 2.60
C TRP A 67 5.64 -20.19 2.74
N LEU A 68 4.48 -19.73 3.19
CA LEU A 68 4.20 -18.32 3.43
C LEU A 68 4.55 -17.87 4.84
N ARG A 69 4.78 -18.81 5.78
CA ARG A 69 5.11 -18.51 7.17
C ARG A 69 6.26 -17.50 7.26
N GLY A 70 5.98 -16.37 7.90
CA GLY A 70 6.98 -15.35 8.13
C GLY A 70 7.88 -15.69 9.33
N ASP A 71 9.14 -15.24 9.29
CA ASP A 71 9.99 -15.21 10.49
C ASP A 71 9.53 -14.12 11.48
N ASP A 72 10.06 -14.15 12.70
CA ASP A 72 9.64 -13.22 13.77
C ASP A 72 9.80 -11.74 13.37
N ARG A 73 10.83 -11.42 12.58
CA ARG A 73 11.08 -10.05 12.12
C ARG A 73 10.05 -9.63 11.06
N GLN A 74 9.72 -10.51 10.12
CA GLN A 74 8.68 -10.28 9.12
C GLN A 74 7.33 -10.07 9.81
N GLN A 75 7.00 -10.90 10.81
CA GLN A 75 5.78 -10.77 11.61
C GLN A 75 5.72 -9.44 12.37
N GLU A 76 6.83 -9.01 12.97
CA GLU A 76 6.91 -7.71 13.64
C GLU A 76 6.68 -6.54 12.67
N GLN A 77 7.35 -6.54 11.51
CA GLN A 77 7.17 -5.46 10.52
C GLN A 77 5.74 -5.44 9.95
N LEU A 78 5.18 -6.62 9.69
CA LEU A 78 3.81 -6.78 9.19
C LEU A 78 2.81 -6.24 10.23
N THR A 79 2.93 -6.67 11.49
CA THR A 79 2.09 -6.18 12.60
C THR A 79 2.23 -4.67 12.78
N GLY A 80 3.45 -4.15 12.65
CA GLY A 80 3.72 -2.72 12.66
C GLY A 80 2.99 -1.96 11.54
N CYS A 81 3.07 -2.45 10.31
CA CYS A 81 2.35 -1.87 9.16
C CYS A 81 0.83 -1.91 9.36
N PHE A 82 0.31 -3.05 9.79
CA PHE A 82 -1.11 -3.28 10.01
C PHE A 82 -1.67 -2.36 11.11
N GLY A 83 -1.01 -2.29 12.27
CA GLY A 83 -1.41 -1.43 13.37
C GLY A 83 -1.29 0.06 13.03
N LEU A 84 -0.16 0.48 12.46
CA LEU A 84 0.11 1.88 12.16
C LEU A 84 -0.85 2.43 11.10
N SER A 85 -1.16 1.67 10.05
CA SER A 85 -2.14 2.09 9.03
C SER A 85 -3.53 2.38 9.63
N SER A 86 -3.99 1.59 10.58
CA SER A 86 -5.26 1.85 11.30
C SER A 86 -5.19 3.14 12.14
N THR A 87 -4.10 3.33 12.88
CA THR A 87 -3.86 4.55 13.66
C THR A 87 -3.84 5.80 12.77
N LEU A 88 -3.19 5.74 11.61
CA LEU A 88 -3.13 6.86 10.67
C LEU A 88 -4.49 7.14 10.00
N ALA A 89 -5.29 6.11 9.70
CA ALA A 89 -6.66 6.29 9.24
C ALA A 89 -7.51 7.04 10.27
N GLN A 90 -7.39 6.66 11.55
CA GLN A 90 -8.09 7.33 12.63
C GLN A 90 -7.59 8.77 12.82
N HIS A 91 -6.29 9.01 12.77
CA HIS A 91 -5.70 10.35 12.90
C HIS A 91 -6.15 11.28 11.75
N ALA A 92 -6.13 10.81 10.51
CA ALA A 92 -6.65 11.57 9.36
C ALA A 92 -8.13 11.93 9.53
N ARG A 93 -8.94 11.01 10.06
CA ARG A 93 -10.35 11.25 10.38
C ARG A 93 -10.53 12.30 11.48
N ASP A 94 -9.70 12.29 12.51
CA ASP A 94 -9.79 13.23 13.62
C ASP A 94 -9.37 14.65 13.19
N ILE A 95 -8.31 14.78 12.38
CA ILE A 95 -7.96 16.06 11.74
C ILE A 95 -9.14 16.58 10.91
N ARG A 96 -9.80 15.70 10.14
CA ARG A 96 -10.98 16.09 9.33
C ARG A 96 -12.10 16.64 10.20
N LYS A 97 -12.39 16.03 11.36
CA LYS A 97 -13.41 16.54 12.30
C LYS A 97 -13.04 17.95 12.79
N THR A 98 -11.79 18.15 13.20
CA THR A 98 -11.28 19.46 13.64
C THR A 98 -11.40 20.51 12.53
N ALA A 99 -11.08 20.14 11.28
CA ALA A 99 -11.20 21.01 10.11
C ALA A 99 -12.65 21.36 9.71
N THR A 100 -13.64 20.60 10.18
CA THR A 100 -15.08 20.89 9.97
C THR A 100 -15.76 21.56 11.15
N ALA A 101 -15.02 21.87 12.23
CA ALA A 101 -15.59 22.51 13.40
C ALA A 101 -16.04 23.96 13.09
N GLY A 102 -17.06 24.46 13.81
CA GLY A 102 -17.59 25.81 13.59
C GLY A 102 -16.58 26.94 13.78
N SER A 103 -15.54 26.72 14.60
CA SER A 103 -14.38 27.61 14.74
C SER A 103 -13.09 26.79 14.59
N VAL A 104 -12.52 26.76 13.39
CA VAL A 104 -11.35 25.92 13.10
C VAL A 104 -10.07 26.58 13.61
N ASN A 105 -9.31 25.85 14.42
CA ASN A 105 -7.95 26.21 14.81
C ASN A 105 -6.95 25.69 13.77
N TRP A 106 -6.65 26.48 12.74
CA TRP A 106 -5.77 26.07 11.64
C TRP A 106 -4.34 25.72 12.08
N LYS A 107 -3.84 26.34 13.16
CA LYS A 107 -2.52 26.01 13.72
C LYS A 107 -2.50 24.60 14.31
N GLU A 108 -3.58 24.20 14.97
CA GLU A 108 -3.73 22.84 15.51
C GLU A 108 -3.85 21.81 14.38
N VAL A 109 -4.67 22.10 13.36
CA VAL A 109 -4.81 21.25 12.17
C VAL A 109 -3.45 21.05 11.50
N ALA A 110 -2.66 22.12 11.33
CA ALA A 110 -1.31 22.03 10.79
C ALA A 110 -0.39 21.15 11.64
N GLY A 111 -0.39 21.33 12.96
CA GLY A 111 0.40 20.49 13.86
C GLY A 111 0.02 19.01 13.81
N GLN A 112 -1.29 18.69 13.78
CA GLN A 112 -1.74 17.31 13.65
C GLN A 112 -1.40 16.71 12.28
N PHE A 113 -1.38 17.53 11.23
CA PHE A 113 -0.96 17.09 9.89
C PHE A 113 0.54 16.81 9.81
N GLU A 114 1.40 17.59 10.47
CA GLU A 114 2.82 17.26 10.61
C GLU A 114 3.03 15.93 11.34
N ASP A 115 2.23 15.65 12.38
CA ASP A 115 2.21 14.37 13.08
C ASP A 115 1.81 13.22 12.13
N LEU A 116 0.82 13.46 11.27
CA LEU A 116 0.39 12.51 10.24
C LEU A 116 1.51 12.25 9.21
N GLN A 117 2.20 13.28 8.71
CA GLN A 117 3.30 13.15 7.75
C GLN A 117 4.43 12.27 8.31
N ARG A 118 4.81 12.47 9.58
CA ARG A 118 5.80 11.62 10.26
C ARG A 118 5.35 10.17 10.35
N GLY A 119 4.08 9.95 10.65
CA GLY A 119 3.49 8.62 10.67
C GLY A 119 3.50 7.92 9.30
N ILE A 120 3.26 8.65 8.22
CA ILE A 120 3.31 8.12 6.84
C ILE A 120 4.74 7.71 6.45
N ALA A 121 5.74 8.51 6.84
CA ALA A 121 7.14 8.18 6.61
C ALA A 121 7.51 6.86 7.32
N LEU A 122 7.11 6.72 8.59
CA LEU A 122 7.32 5.48 9.34
C LEU A 122 6.57 4.29 8.72
N LEU A 123 5.33 4.48 8.26
CA LEU A 123 4.58 3.42 7.58
C LEU A 123 5.29 2.94 6.31
N SER A 124 5.86 3.87 5.55
CA SER A 124 6.61 3.56 4.33
C SER A 124 7.91 2.82 4.64
N GLU A 125 8.65 3.24 5.67
CA GLU A 125 9.86 2.55 6.15
C GLU A 125 9.54 1.11 6.58
N LYS A 126 8.47 0.91 7.35
CA LYS A 126 8.04 -0.42 7.80
C LYS A 126 7.65 -1.33 6.63
N HIS A 127 7.00 -0.78 5.61
CA HIS A 127 6.70 -1.54 4.39
C HIS A 127 7.96 -1.92 3.62
N GLU A 128 8.91 -0.99 3.47
CA GLU A 128 10.18 -1.28 2.79
C GLU A 128 10.95 -2.39 3.52
N GLN A 129 11.06 -2.32 4.85
CA GLN A 129 11.69 -3.36 5.67
C GLN A 129 11.00 -4.72 5.51
N PHE A 130 9.66 -4.74 5.50
CA PHE A 130 8.89 -5.95 5.25
C PHE A 130 9.16 -6.53 3.85
N SER A 131 9.07 -5.69 2.81
CA SER A 131 9.25 -6.08 1.40
C SER A 131 10.65 -6.63 1.11
N LEU A 132 11.69 -5.99 1.68
CA LEU A 132 13.08 -6.45 1.59
C LEU A 132 13.28 -7.79 2.32
N GLY A 133 12.52 -8.03 3.39
CA GLY A 133 12.57 -9.27 4.14
C GLY A 133 11.93 -10.46 3.43
N LEU A 134 11.15 -10.26 2.36
CA LEU A 134 10.46 -11.35 1.66
C LEU A 134 11.44 -12.27 0.92
N ASN A 135 11.26 -13.58 1.09
CA ASN A 135 11.91 -14.57 0.24
C ASN A 135 11.29 -14.58 -1.17
N ASN A 136 11.95 -15.22 -2.15
CA ASN A 136 11.47 -15.23 -3.55
C ASN A 136 10.05 -15.79 -3.69
N GLY A 137 9.71 -16.76 -2.84
CA GLY A 137 8.41 -17.37 -2.84
C GLY A 137 7.31 -16.43 -2.38
N GLN A 138 7.49 -15.87 -1.20
CA GLN A 138 6.63 -14.85 -0.62
C GLN A 138 6.47 -13.64 -1.56
N ARG A 139 7.57 -13.18 -2.19
CA ARG A 139 7.54 -12.07 -3.15
C ARG A 139 6.68 -12.38 -4.37
N SER A 140 6.80 -13.58 -4.94
CA SER A 140 5.97 -14.00 -6.06
C SER A 140 4.51 -14.14 -5.67
N TRP A 141 4.23 -14.63 -4.46
CA TRP A 141 2.86 -14.80 -3.97
C TRP A 141 2.16 -13.46 -3.71
N TRP A 142 2.85 -12.51 -3.06
CA TRP A 142 2.30 -11.19 -2.74
C TRP A 142 2.66 -10.11 -3.75
N GLU A 143 3.08 -10.46 -4.97
CA GLU A 143 3.47 -9.48 -6.00
C GLU A 143 2.38 -8.42 -6.21
N LYS A 144 1.13 -8.87 -6.45
CA LYS A 144 0.01 -7.95 -6.69
C LYS A 144 -0.32 -7.09 -5.45
N PRO A 145 -0.49 -7.64 -4.23
CA PRO A 145 -0.61 -6.82 -3.03
C PRO A 145 0.53 -5.79 -2.85
N MET A 146 1.78 -6.17 -3.13
CA MET A 146 2.92 -5.25 -3.04
C MET A 146 2.83 -4.11 -4.07
N GLN A 147 2.46 -4.41 -5.32
CA GLN A 147 2.22 -3.39 -6.35
C GLN A 147 1.07 -2.45 -5.96
N GLU A 148 0.00 -2.98 -5.38
CA GLU A 148 -1.11 -2.16 -4.89
C GLU A 148 -0.66 -1.25 -3.74
N ILE A 149 0.14 -1.74 -2.79
CA ILE A 149 0.70 -0.91 -1.70
C ILE A 149 1.59 0.21 -2.26
N MET A 150 2.43 -0.06 -3.26
CA MET A 150 3.23 0.99 -3.92
C MET A 150 2.34 2.04 -4.57
N SER A 151 1.25 1.65 -5.22
CA SER A 151 0.28 2.60 -5.79
C SER A 151 -0.37 3.48 -4.71
N ILE A 152 -0.62 2.92 -3.52
CA ILE A 152 -1.12 3.65 -2.37
C ILE A 152 -0.06 4.64 -1.86
N GLN A 153 1.21 4.26 -1.77
CA GLN A 153 2.30 5.18 -1.37
C GLN A 153 2.37 6.42 -2.26
N LEU A 154 2.25 6.23 -3.58
CA LEU A 154 2.23 7.34 -4.54
C LEU A 154 1.01 8.25 -4.32
N ALA A 155 -0.18 7.66 -4.16
CA ALA A 155 -1.40 8.42 -3.89
C ALA A 155 -1.33 9.19 -2.56
N LEU A 156 -0.70 8.61 -1.53
CA LEU A 156 -0.46 9.29 -0.24
C LEU A 156 0.46 10.50 -0.45
N SER A 157 1.56 10.36 -1.19
CA SER A 157 2.50 11.45 -1.46
C SER A 157 1.83 12.64 -2.17
N ASP A 158 1.04 12.37 -3.20
CA ASP A 158 0.28 13.40 -3.92
C ASP A 158 -0.70 14.15 -3.01
N ARG A 159 -1.39 13.42 -2.12
CA ARG A 159 -2.36 13.99 -1.19
C ARG A 159 -1.70 14.78 -0.06
N ILE A 160 -0.56 14.34 0.44
CA ILE A 160 0.25 15.10 1.40
C ILE A 160 0.63 16.46 0.79
N GLY A 161 1.12 16.46 -0.45
CA GLY A 161 1.49 17.71 -1.12
C GLY A 161 0.31 18.66 -1.32
N ALA A 162 -0.89 18.14 -1.59
CA ALA A 162 -2.09 18.94 -1.71
C ALA A 162 -2.51 19.59 -0.37
N ILE A 163 -2.49 18.81 0.71
CA ILE A 163 -2.84 19.30 2.05
C ILE A 163 -1.80 20.30 2.57
N ASP A 164 -0.52 20.04 2.34
CA ASP A 164 0.57 20.93 2.76
C ASP A 164 0.44 22.31 2.10
N ARG A 165 0.11 22.36 0.81
CA ARG A 165 -0.16 23.62 0.09
C ARG A 165 -1.38 24.35 0.64
N GLU A 166 -2.45 23.62 0.94
CA GLU A 166 -3.68 24.19 1.50
C GLU A 166 -3.43 24.84 2.87
N LEU A 167 -2.73 24.13 3.76
CA LEU A 167 -2.45 24.60 5.13
C LEU A 167 -1.43 25.75 5.18
N LYS A 168 -0.53 25.83 4.20
CA LYS A 168 0.44 26.93 4.07
C LYS A 168 -0.09 28.13 3.29
N GLY A 169 -1.29 28.03 2.71
CA GLY A 169 -1.94 29.14 2.02
C GLY A 169 -2.31 30.28 2.97
N GLU A 170 -2.50 31.49 2.43
CA GLU A 170 -2.88 32.66 3.24
C GLU A 170 -4.21 32.49 3.98
N LYS A 171 -5.13 31.69 3.40
CA LYS A 171 -6.43 31.36 3.96
C LYS A 171 -6.77 29.89 3.66
N PRO A 172 -6.46 28.96 4.57
CA PRO A 172 -6.85 27.57 4.41
C PRO A 172 -8.36 27.41 4.32
N GLU A 173 -8.81 26.58 3.39
CA GLU A 173 -10.22 26.27 3.16
C GLU A 173 -10.56 24.85 3.65
N ALA A 174 -11.67 24.74 4.40
CA ALA A 174 -12.10 23.47 4.97
C ALA A 174 -12.51 22.43 3.92
N VAL A 175 -13.17 22.84 2.83
CA VAL A 175 -13.71 21.92 1.82
C VAL A 175 -12.61 21.12 1.10
N PRO A 176 -11.60 21.74 0.47
CA PRO A 176 -10.52 20.99 -0.19
C PRO A 176 -9.70 20.15 0.80
N LEU A 177 -9.43 20.69 2.00
CA LEU A 177 -8.70 19.98 3.04
C LEU A 177 -9.43 18.71 3.49
N THR A 178 -10.73 18.82 3.80
CA THR A 178 -11.52 17.69 4.33
C THR A 178 -11.68 16.58 3.31
N LYS A 179 -11.80 16.93 2.02
CA LYS A 179 -11.75 15.96 0.92
C LYS A 179 -10.40 15.24 0.88
N ALA A 180 -9.29 15.98 0.90
CA ALA A 180 -7.96 15.38 0.85
C ALA A 180 -7.65 14.49 2.06
N LEU A 181 -8.07 14.88 3.26
CA LEU A 181 -7.98 14.05 4.47
C LEU A 181 -8.86 12.79 4.38
N GLY A 182 -10.04 12.89 3.77
CA GLY A 182 -10.89 11.73 3.47
C GLY A 182 -10.25 10.75 2.50
N ASP A 183 -9.59 11.26 1.46
CA ASP A 183 -8.82 10.44 0.53
C ASP A 183 -7.66 9.73 1.26
N LEU A 184 -6.91 10.43 2.12
CA LEU A 184 -5.85 9.83 2.96
C LEU A 184 -6.40 8.71 3.85
N GLU A 185 -7.50 8.96 4.58
CA GLU A 185 -8.17 7.94 5.40
C GLU A 185 -8.48 6.68 4.56
N GLY A 186 -9.05 6.88 3.36
CA GLY A 186 -9.37 5.79 2.44
C GLY A 186 -8.14 4.97 2.02
N GLN A 187 -7.02 5.66 1.74
CA GLN A 187 -5.76 5.00 1.37
C GLN A 187 -5.18 4.18 2.54
N PHE A 188 -5.19 4.72 3.76
CA PHE A 188 -4.74 3.97 4.94
C PHE A 188 -5.59 2.73 5.21
N ARG A 189 -6.91 2.81 5.01
CA ARG A 189 -7.80 1.64 5.13
C ARG A 189 -7.49 0.56 4.09
N LYS A 190 -7.22 0.95 2.84
CA LYS A 190 -6.80 -0.01 1.80
C LYS A 190 -5.50 -0.69 2.17
N TRP A 191 -4.50 0.08 2.62
CA TRP A 191 -3.24 -0.45 3.10
C TRP A 191 -3.43 -1.45 4.24
N HIS A 192 -4.23 -1.08 5.24
CA HIS A 192 -4.57 -1.92 6.37
C HIS A 192 -5.18 -3.26 5.93
N ASN A 193 -6.13 -3.22 5.00
CA ASN A 193 -6.78 -4.42 4.49
C ASN A 193 -5.81 -5.33 3.73
N LEU A 194 -4.92 -4.76 2.90
CA LEU A 194 -3.91 -5.54 2.17
C LEU A 194 -2.95 -6.24 3.14
N TYR A 195 -2.47 -5.53 4.17
CA TYR A 195 -1.64 -6.14 5.20
C TYR A 195 -2.38 -7.15 6.06
N GLY A 196 -3.68 -6.96 6.30
CA GLY A 196 -4.54 -7.95 6.96
C GLY A 196 -4.64 -9.26 6.17
N GLN A 197 -4.74 -9.17 4.84
CA GLN A 197 -4.75 -10.36 3.97
C GLN A 197 -3.40 -11.09 4.00
N ILE A 198 -2.29 -10.35 3.91
CA ILE A 198 -0.93 -10.92 3.99
C ILE A 198 -0.72 -11.63 5.34
N ALA A 199 -1.21 -11.05 6.44
CA ALA A 199 -1.14 -11.69 7.75
C ALA A 199 -1.94 -12.98 7.84
N ALA A 200 -3.17 -12.98 7.31
CA ALA A 200 -3.99 -14.17 7.26
C ALA A 200 -3.31 -15.28 6.44
N ASP A 201 -2.70 -14.93 5.30
CA ASP A 201 -1.90 -15.85 4.49
C ASP A 201 -0.69 -16.42 5.25
N MET A 202 -0.08 -15.64 6.14
CA MET A 202 1.00 -16.07 7.04
C MET A 202 0.53 -16.90 8.25
N GLY A 203 -0.79 -17.04 8.45
CA GLY A 203 -1.37 -17.70 9.62
C GLY A 203 -1.29 -16.85 10.89
N LEU A 204 -1.21 -15.52 10.76
CA LEU A 204 -1.20 -14.59 11.88
C LEU A 204 -2.62 -14.13 12.17
N GLU A 205 -3.07 -14.39 13.40
CA GLU A 205 -4.35 -13.88 13.90
C GLU A 205 -4.12 -12.50 14.54
N PHE A 206 -4.56 -11.45 13.86
CA PHE A 206 -4.58 -10.13 14.45
C PHE A 206 -5.76 -10.00 15.41
N THR A 207 -5.49 -10.05 16.70
CA THR A 207 -6.44 -9.50 17.67
C THR A 207 -6.48 -7.98 17.47
N SER A 208 -7.59 -7.50 16.88
CA SER A 208 -7.79 -6.06 16.71
C SER A 208 -7.57 -5.37 18.06
N PRO A 209 -6.61 -4.44 18.18
CA PRO A 209 -6.48 -3.68 19.40
C PRO A 209 -7.79 -2.92 19.61
N ARG A 210 -8.41 -3.07 20.79
CA ARG A 210 -9.53 -2.22 21.23
C ARG A 210 -9.14 -0.78 20.96
N SER A 211 -9.91 -0.10 20.10
CA SER A 211 -9.67 1.24 19.56
C SER A 211 -8.76 2.08 20.46
N ALA A 212 -7.47 2.14 20.11
CA ALA A 212 -6.57 3.10 20.72
C ALA A 212 -7.01 4.48 20.23
N SER A 213 -7.60 5.26 21.13
CA SER A 213 -7.88 6.67 20.90
C SER A 213 -6.64 7.34 20.31
N GLY A 214 -6.81 8.04 19.19
CA GLY A 214 -5.71 8.61 18.42
C GLY A 214 -4.81 9.51 19.25
N VAL A 215 -3.54 9.12 19.40
CA VAL A 215 -2.49 10.03 19.85
C VAL A 215 -1.27 9.79 18.98
N ILE A 216 -0.90 10.77 18.17
CA ILE A 216 0.41 10.79 17.52
C ILE A 216 1.14 12.06 17.94
N ARG A 217 2.13 11.88 18.82
CA ARG A 217 3.45 12.52 18.76
C ARG A 217 4.48 11.50 19.27
N GLY A 218 5.53 11.21 18.50
CA GLY A 218 6.66 10.34 18.86
C GLY A 218 6.31 8.83 18.98
N LEU A 219 6.25 8.10 17.87
CA LEU A 219 6.12 6.64 17.87
C LEU A 219 7.49 5.98 18.17
N PRO A 220 7.63 4.89 18.96
CA PRO A 220 6.64 4.00 19.59
C PRO A 220 6.50 4.17 21.13
N GLY A 221 5.34 3.80 21.73
CA GLY A 221 5.12 3.77 23.18
C GLY A 221 4.44 4.99 23.83
N ALA A 222 3.66 5.77 23.06
CA ALA A 222 2.97 6.97 23.58
C ALA A 222 1.94 6.62 24.67
N GLN A 223 2.41 6.65 25.93
CA GLN A 223 1.62 6.49 27.14
C GLN A 223 0.50 7.53 27.16
N GLY A 224 -0.71 7.04 27.45
CA GLY A 224 -1.86 7.88 27.77
C GLY A 224 -1.61 8.78 28.97
N PRO A 225 -2.53 9.69 29.30
CA PRO A 225 -2.29 10.72 30.31
C PRO A 225 -2.10 10.04 31.68
N GLY A 226 -0.84 9.96 32.11
CA GLY A 226 -0.50 9.75 33.50
C GLY A 226 -1.05 10.92 34.29
N ARG A 227 -1.87 10.59 35.29
CA ARG A 227 -2.36 11.49 36.33
C ARG A 227 -1.22 12.20 37.05
#